data_AF-A0A7Y1TMK6-F1
#
_entry.id   AF-A0A7Y1TMK6-F1
#
_cell.length_a   1.000
_cell.length_b   1.000
_cell.length_c   1.000
_cell.angle_alpha   90.00
_cell.angle_beta   90.00
_cell.angle_gamma   90.00
#
_symmetry.space_group_name_H-M   'P 1'
#
loop_
_entity.id
_entity.type
_entity.pdbx_description
1 polymer ?
#
loop_
_entity_poly.entity_id
_entity_poly.type
_entity_poly.pdbx_seq_one_letter_code
_entity_poly.pdbx_strand_id
1 'polypeptide(L)'
;MKNSSKTKVLFIDRDGTLIREPADEQIDAFEKLDFYPEVFTYLGRIARELSYELVMVTNQDGLGTEAFPEDTFWPVQEFIMKTLEKEGIVFQEVFIDKTFPEQNADTRKPATGLLTKYFSEDYDLENSYVIGDRLTDIELAKNLGAKGIYINNNTDLGNDELNAGM
;
A
#
# COMPACT_ATOMS: atom_id res chain seq x y z
N MET A 1 -20.59 24.73 17.92
CA MET A 1 -19.31 23.99 17.94
C MET A 1 -19.45 22.89 16.90
N LYS A 2 -18.69 22.93 15.80
CA LYS A 2 -18.69 21.81 14.85
C LYS A 2 -17.94 20.68 15.53
N ASN A 3 -18.62 19.61 15.90
CA ASN A 3 -17.96 18.33 16.16
C ASN A 3 -17.35 17.91 14.81
N SER A 4 -16.09 18.24 14.59
CA SER A 4 -15.38 17.70 13.42
C SER A 4 -15.10 16.24 13.74
N SER A 5 -15.81 15.32 13.08
CA SER A 5 -15.47 13.90 13.18
C SER A 5 -14.08 13.72 12.61
N LYS A 6 -13.16 13.16 13.40
CA LYS A 6 -11.81 12.83 12.97
C LYS A 6 -11.83 11.94 11.71
N THR A 7 -10.92 12.19 10.78
CA THR A 7 -10.82 11.45 9.52
C THR A 7 -10.15 10.10 9.76
N LYS A 8 -10.77 9.01 9.33
CA LYS A 8 -10.14 7.69 9.31
C LYS A 8 -9.36 7.52 8.02
N VAL A 9 -8.20 6.88 8.10
CA VAL A 9 -7.29 6.69 6.97
C VAL A 9 -7.13 5.21 6.67
N LEU A 10 -7.05 4.89 5.39
CA LEU A 10 -6.65 3.59 4.90
C LEU A 10 -5.30 3.76 4.19
N PHE A 11 -4.22 3.37 4.88
CA PHE A 11 -2.88 3.31 4.32
C PHE A 11 -2.74 1.99 3.56
N ILE A 12 -2.35 2.03 2.31
CA ILE A 12 -2.35 0.87 1.42
C ILE A 12 -0.98 0.75 0.78
N ASP A 13 -0.36 -0.43 0.89
CA ASP A 13 0.84 -0.74 0.12
C ASP A 13 0.54 -0.90 -1.37
N ARG A 14 1.55 -0.77 -2.22
CA ARG A 14 1.41 -0.88 -3.67
C ARG A 14 1.71 -2.29 -4.17
N ASP A 15 2.98 -2.69 -4.10
CA ASP A 15 3.48 -3.98 -4.56
C ASP A 15 3.02 -5.08 -3.59
N GLY A 16 2.65 -6.24 -4.11
CA GLY A 16 2.09 -7.34 -3.32
C GLY A 16 0.68 -7.10 -2.75
N THR A 17 0.12 -5.89 -2.94
CA THR A 17 -1.17 -5.47 -2.36
C THR A 17 -2.18 -4.98 -3.40
N LEU A 18 -1.84 -3.95 -4.17
CA LEU A 18 -2.67 -3.45 -5.28
C LEU A 18 -2.32 -4.13 -6.59
N ILE A 19 -1.03 -4.35 -6.79
CA ILE A 19 -0.44 -4.99 -7.96
C ILE A 19 0.49 -6.11 -7.49
N ARG A 20 0.68 -7.13 -8.31
CA ARG A 20 1.63 -8.20 -8.02
C ARG A 20 3.04 -7.63 -8.02
N GLU A 21 3.83 -8.07 -7.05
CA GLU A 21 5.25 -7.79 -7.03
C GLU A 21 5.99 -8.73 -8.00
N PRO A 22 6.84 -8.21 -8.90
CA PRO A 22 7.62 -9.02 -9.80
C PRO A 22 8.79 -9.67 -9.05
N ALA A 23 9.43 -10.68 -9.65
CA ALA A 23 10.51 -11.43 -9.00
C ALA A 23 11.74 -10.58 -8.63
N ASP A 24 11.96 -9.46 -9.31
CA ASP A 24 13.01 -8.49 -9.02
C ASP A 24 12.54 -7.31 -8.17
N GLU A 25 11.30 -7.37 -7.65
CA GLU A 25 10.68 -6.40 -6.75
C GLU A 25 10.61 -4.96 -7.32
N GLN A 26 10.75 -4.79 -8.64
CA GLN A 26 10.75 -3.50 -9.32
C GLN A 26 9.75 -3.43 -10.48
N ILE A 27 8.72 -2.60 -10.32
CA ILE A 27 7.77 -2.25 -11.39
C ILE A 27 8.32 -1.07 -12.19
N ASP A 28 9.19 -1.38 -13.15
CA ASP A 28 9.92 -0.43 -14.01
C ASP A 28 9.53 -0.55 -15.51
N ALA A 29 8.57 -1.41 -15.83
CA ALA A 29 8.09 -1.65 -17.18
C ALA A 29 6.61 -2.06 -17.17
N PHE A 30 5.88 -1.73 -18.25
CA PHE A 30 4.46 -2.06 -18.36
C PHE A 30 4.19 -3.57 -18.39
N GLU A 31 5.14 -4.35 -18.91
CA GLU A 31 5.06 -5.80 -18.99
C GLU A 31 5.10 -6.48 -17.61
N LYS A 32 5.63 -5.79 -16.60
CA LYS A 32 5.65 -6.26 -15.21
C LYS A 32 4.40 -5.88 -14.43
N LEU A 33 3.60 -4.94 -14.93
CA LEU A 33 2.41 -4.47 -14.25
C LEU A 33 1.28 -5.50 -14.35
N ASP A 34 0.93 -6.10 -13.22
CA ASP A 34 -0.25 -6.96 -13.07
C ASP A 34 -1.07 -6.55 -11.85
N PHE A 35 -2.32 -6.13 -12.05
CA PHE A 35 -3.23 -5.77 -10.95
C PHE A 35 -3.78 -7.03 -10.29
N TYR A 36 -3.95 -7.02 -8.97
CA TYR A 36 -4.65 -8.13 -8.32
C TYR A 36 -6.08 -8.29 -8.85
N PRO A 37 -6.56 -9.53 -9.06
CA PRO A 37 -7.95 -9.76 -9.43
C PRO A 37 -8.91 -9.05 -8.47
N GLU A 38 -9.93 -8.41 -9.04
CA GLU A 38 -10.99 -7.72 -8.30
C GLU A 38 -10.53 -6.53 -7.44
N VAL A 39 -9.26 -6.09 -7.55
CA VAL A 39 -8.75 -4.92 -6.81
C VAL A 39 -9.60 -3.68 -7.08
N PHE A 40 -9.93 -3.41 -8.34
CA PHE A 40 -10.79 -2.27 -8.71
C PHE A 40 -12.21 -2.41 -8.16
N THR A 41 -12.76 -3.63 -8.17
CA THR A 41 -14.11 -3.91 -7.68
C THR A 41 -14.20 -3.61 -6.18
N TYR A 42 -13.37 -4.24 -5.36
CA TYR A 42 -13.50 -4.14 -3.91
C TYR A 42 -12.91 -2.86 -3.36
N LEU A 43 -11.77 -2.39 -3.87
CA LEU A 43 -11.22 -1.09 -3.45
C LEU A 43 -12.12 0.06 -3.90
N GLY A 44 -12.73 -0.04 -5.08
CA GLY A 44 -13.73 0.93 -5.54
C GLY A 44 -15.00 0.93 -4.68
N ARG A 45 -15.43 -0.24 -4.20
CA ARG A 45 -16.52 -0.32 -3.20
C ARG A 45 -16.12 0.31 -1.87
N ILE A 46 -14.92 0.02 -1.36
CA ILE A 46 -14.39 0.65 -0.15
C ILE A 46 -14.39 2.17 -0.30
N ALA A 47 -13.86 2.70 -1.41
CA ALA A 47 -13.78 4.13 -1.67
C ALA A 47 -15.16 4.82 -1.74
N ARG A 48 -16.18 4.14 -2.29
CA ARG A 48 -17.54 4.71 -2.44
C ARG A 48 -18.44 4.51 -1.22
N GLU A 49 -18.34 3.36 -0.57
CA GLU A 49 -19.29 2.92 0.47
C GLU A 49 -18.78 3.23 1.88
N LEU A 50 -17.47 3.39 2.07
CA LEU A 50 -16.86 3.64 3.38
C LEU A 50 -16.23 5.03 3.44
N SER A 51 -16.28 5.66 4.62
CA SER A 51 -15.65 6.96 4.87
C SER A 51 -14.20 6.77 5.34
N TYR A 52 -13.30 6.51 4.39
CA TYR A 52 -11.85 6.51 4.60
C TYR A 52 -11.16 7.44 3.60
N GLU A 53 -10.14 8.14 4.09
CA GLU A 53 -9.13 8.78 3.26
C GLU A 53 -8.13 7.71 2.80
N LEU A 54 -7.92 7.56 1.50
CA LEU A 54 -6.98 6.58 0.95
C LEU A 54 -5.59 7.19 0.80
N VAL A 55 -4.58 6.50 1.30
CA VAL A 55 -3.18 6.93 1.25
C VAL A 55 -2.32 5.76 0.80
N MET A 56 -1.48 5.95 -0.21
CA MET A 56 -0.56 4.91 -0.67
C MET A 56 0.77 5.09 0.05
N VAL A 57 1.36 4.00 0.56
CA VAL A 57 2.68 4.03 1.21
C VAL A 57 3.51 2.86 0.72
N THR A 58 4.56 3.15 -0.04
CA THR A 58 5.39 2.12 -0.69
C THR A 58 6.88 2.39 -0.49
N ASN A 59 7.65 1.31 -0.36
CA ASN A 59 9.11 1.32 -0.39
C ASN A 59 9.55 0.91 -1.81
N GLN A 60 10.38 1.70 -2.47
CA GLN A 60 10.90 1.47 -3.82
C GLN A 60 12.42 1.44 -3.78
N ASP A 61 12.96 0.28 -3.45
CA ASP A 61 14.37 0.08 -3.13
C ASP A 61 15.28 0.57 -4.27
N GLY A 62 16.03 1.64 -4.02
CA GLY A 62 16.99 2.18 -4.96
C GLY A 62 16.39 3.03 -6.08
N LEU A 63 15.13 3.47 -5.97
CA LEU A 63 14.53 4.38 -6.95
C LEU A 63 15.37 5.66 -7.11
N GLY A 64 15.77 5.96 -8.34
CA GLY A 64 16.67 7.06 -8.70
C GLY A 64 18.15 6.67 -8.79
N THR A 65 18.50 5.41 -8.56
CA THR A 65 19.83 4.86 -8.86
C THR A 65 19.92 4.40 -10.32
N GLU A 66 21.12 4.04 -10.79
CA GLU A 66 21.30 3.44 -12.13
C GLU A 66 20.58 2.09 -12.28
N ALA A 67 20.38 1.35 -11.18
CA ALA A 67 19.70 0.06 -11.18
C ALA A 67 18.17 0.20 -11.23
N PHE A 68 17.62 1.29 -10.69
CA PHE A 68 16.19 1.58 -10.76
C PHE A 68 15.93 3.07 -11.07
N PRO A 69 16.09 3.48 -12.35
CA PRO A 69 15.93 4.86 -12.77
C PRO A 69 14.51 5.42 -12.58
N GLU A 70 14.39 6.72 -12.35
CA GLU A 70 13.06 7.36 -12.21
C GLU A 70 12.26 7.39 -13.52
N ASP A 71 12.93 7.43 -14.67
CA ASP A 71 12.28 7.49 -15.98
C ASP A 71 11.65 6.16 -16.40
N THR A 72 12.03 5.04 -15.78
CA THR A 72 11.36 3.75 -15.94
C THR A 72 10.21 3.56 -14.95
N PHE A 73 10.36 4.08 -13.72
CA PHE A 73 9.34 4.02 -12.67
C PHE A 73 8.11 4.90 -12.93
N TRP A 74 8.33 6.21 -13.16
CA TRP A 74 7.24 7.20 -13.17
C TRP A 74 6.16 6.92 -14.21
N PRO A 75 6.47 6.52 -15.46
CA PRO A 75 5.43 6.21 -16.44
C PRO A 75 4.46 5.12 -15.97
N VAL A 76 4.96 4.08 -15.29
CA VAL A 76 4.14 2.97 -14.79
C VAL A 76 3.37 3.40 -13.54
N GLN A 77 4.02 4.09 -12.60
CA GLN A 77 3.36 4.65 -11.41
C GLN A 77 2.21 5.59 -11.79
N GLU A 78 2.43 6.50 -12.74
CA GLU A 78 1.38 7.41 -13.22
C GLU A 78 0.22 6.66 -13.88
N PHE A 79 0.52 5.61 -14.66
CA PHE A 79 -0.50 4.79 -15.27
C PHE A 79 -1.35 4.08 -14.21
N ILE A 80 -0.71 3.54 -13.15
CA ILE A 80 -1.42 2.94 -12.00
C ILE A 80 -2.36 3.96 -11.37
N MET A 81 -1.87 5.16 -11.04
CA MET A 81 -2.68 6.20 -10.41
C MET A 81 -3.87 6.62 -11.29
N LYS A 82 -3.63 6.86 -12.59
CA LYS A 82 -4.68 7.23 -13.55
C LYS A 82 -5.73 6.12 -13.74
N THR A 83 -5.30 4.86 -13.64
CA THR A 83 -6.22 3.71 -13.75
C THR A 83 -7.11 3.59 -12.52
N LEU A 84 -6.53 3.69 -11.33
CA LEU A 84 -7.27 3.68 -10.07
C LEU A 84 -8.26 4.85 -9.98
N GLU A 85 -7.83 6.06 -10.34
CA GLU A 85 -8.69 7.26 -10.35
C GLU A 85 -9.91 7.08 -11.27
N LYS A 86 -9.75 6.47 -12.45
CA LYS A 86 -10.84 6.19 -13.40
C LYS A 86 -11.87 5.21 -12.85
N GLU A 87 -11.49 4.35 -11.91
CA GLU A 87 -12.38 3.44 -11.18
C GLU A 87 -13.01 4.08 -9.93
N GLY A 88 -12.76 5.38 -9.72
CA GLY A 88 -13.23 6.14 -8.56
C GLY A 88 -12.41 5.90 -7.29
N ILE A 89 -11.21 5.34 -7.40
CA ILE A 89 -10.28 5.10 -6.30
C ILE A 89 -9.27 6.25 -6.30
N VAL A 90 -9.52 7.26 -5.48
CA VAL A 90 -8.66 8.43 -5.37
C VAL A 90 -7.80 8.31 -4.12
N PHE A 91 -6.49 8.26 -4.32
CA PHE A 91 -5.51 8.39 -3.25
C PHE A 91 -5.26 9.88 -3.02
N GLN A 92 -5.49 10.33 -1.78
CA GLN A 92 -5.22 11.71 -1.42
C GLN A 92 -3.73 12.00 -1.47
N GLU A 93 -2.92 11.02 -1.06
CA GLU A 93 -1.46 11.11 -1.08
C GLU A 93 -0.81 9.78 -1.39
N VAL A 94 0.39 9.87 -1.97
CA VAL A 94 1.25 8.74 -2.31
C VAL A 94 2.63 9.02 -1.74
N PHE A 95 3.04 8.21 -0.76
CA PHE A 95 4.34 8.28 -0.12
C PHE A 95 5.23 7.17 -0.67
N ILE A 96 6.39 7.57 -1.19
CA ILE A 96 7.38 6.69 -1.80
C ILE A 96 8.71 6.90 -1.06
N ASP A 97 9.14 5.88 -0.32
CA ASP A 97 10.52 5.80 0.14
C ASP A 97 11.40 5.20 -0.96
N LYS A 98 12.61 5.74 -1.16
CA LYS A 98 13.52 5.31 -2.24
C LYS A 98 14.74 4.55 -1.73
N THR A 99 14.86 4.40 -0.42
CA THR A 99 16.08 3.95 0.24
C THR A 99 16.11 2.43 0.33
N PHE A 100 17.30 1.86 0.41
CA PHE A 100 17.50 0.45 0.70
C PHE A 100 17.31 0.14 2.19
N PRO A 101 16.95 -1.11 2.56
CA PRO A 101 16.76 -1.52 3.96
C PRO A 101 17.94 -1.17 4.87
N GLU A 102 19.17 -1.33 4.39
CA GLU A 102 20.39 -1.13 5.18
C GLU A 102 20.63 0.34 5.54
N GLN A 103 19.98 1.26 4.83
CA GLN A 103 20.09 2.70 5.10
C GLN A 103 19.31 3.12 6.36
N ASN A 104 18.37 2.29 6.84
CA ASN A 104 17.58 2.55 8.05
C ASN A 104 16.95 3.95 8.06
N ALA A 105 16.46 4.42 6.91
CA ALA A 105 15.84 5.73 6.80
C ALA A 105 14.55 5.80 7.62
N ASP A 106 14.29 6.95 8.25
CA ASP A 106 13.06 7.20 9.01
C ASP A 106 11.82 7.31 8.09
N THR A 107 12.04 7.51 6.80
CA THR A 107 11.01 7.54 5.75
C THR A 107 10.61 6.17 5.24
N ARG A 108 11.41 5.12 5.48
CA ARG A 108 11.18 3.75 5.01
C ARG A 108 10.25 2.98 5.95
N LYS A 109 9.21 2.32 5.42
CA LYS A 109 8.38 1.40 6.25
C LYS A 109 9.29 0.35 6.93
N PRO A 110 9.11 0.07 8.23
CA PRO A 110 7.96 0.40 9.08
C PRO A 110 8.05 1.76 9.81
N ALA A 111 9.06 2.59 9.54
CA ALA A 111 9.16 3.91 10.14
C ALA A 111 8.10 4.88 9.59
N THR A 112 7.80 5.93 10.35
CA THR A 112 6.64 6.81 10.11
C THR A 112 7.03 8.22 9.64
N GLY A 113 8.28 8.43 9.22
CA GLY A 113 8.82 9.75 8.86
C GLY A 113 8.02 10.45 7.76
N LEU A 114 7.55 9.70 6.75
CA LEU A 114 6.68 10.22 5.68
C LEU A 114 5.25 10.53 6.15
N LEU A 115 4.82 9.97 7.28
CA LEU A 115 3.43 9.96 7.73
C LEU A 115 3.19 10.85 8.95
N THR A 116 4.18 11.67 9.34
CA THR A 116 4.15 12.48 10.58
C THR A 116 2.92 13.38 10.71
N LYS A 117 2.38 13.89 9.60
CA LYS A 117 1.16 14.73 9.61
C LYS A 117 -0.12 14.01 10.06
N TYR A 118 -0.16 12.68 9.96
CA TYR A 118 -1.33 11.89 10.36
C TYR A 118 -1.44 11.72 11.89
N PHE A 119 -0.41 12.07 12.66
CA PHE A 119 -0.47 12.07 14.13
C PHE A 119 -1.20 13.31 14.71
N SER A 120 -1.74 14.18 13.87
CA SER A 120 -2.54 15.32 14.30
C SER A 120 -3.90 14.90 14.86
N GLU A 121 -4.55 15.80 15.61
CA GLU A 121 -5.87 15.54 16.19
C GLU A 121 -6.99 15.42 15.14
N ASP A 122 -6.71 15.79 13.88
CA ASP A 122 -7.64 15.70 12.76
C ASP A 122 -7.92 14.26 12.31
N TYR A 123 -7.05 13.31 12.67
CA TYR A 123 -7.15 11.91 12.24
C TYR A 123 -7.51 10.94 13.38
N ASP A 124 -8.28 9.90 13.04
CA ASP A 124 -8.67 8.80 13.92
C ASP A 124 -7.84 7.55 13.60
N LEU A 125 -6.60 7.53 14.07
CA LEU A 125 -5.68 6.42 13.80
C LEU A 125 -6.14 5.10 14.43
N GLU A 126 -6.82 5.12 15.58
CA GLU A 126 -7.33 3.92 16.25
C GLU A 126 -8.37 3.16 15.38
N ASN A 127 -9.11 3.89 14.54
CA ASN A 127 -10.04 3.32 13.55
C ASN A 127 -9.52 3.41 12.11
N SER A 128 -8.24 3.70 11.94
CA SER A 128 -7.52 3.63 10.67
C SER A 128 -6.86 2.28 10.50
N TYR A 129 -6.49 1.96 9.26
CA TYR A 129 -5.89 0.67 8.91
C TYR A 129 -4.69 0.86 8.00
N VAL A 130 -3.70 -0.04 8.14
CA VAL A 130 -2.68 -0.30 7.12
C VAL A 130 -2.98 -1.65 6.48
N ILE A 131 -3.04 -1.69 5.16
CA ILE A 131 -3.17 -2.92 4.37
C ILE A 131 -1.85 -3.16 3.63
N GLY A 132 -1.27 -4.34 3.81
CA GLY A 132 -0.05 -4.74 3.11
C GLY A 132 0.19 -6.24 3.20
N ASP A 133 1.13 -6.75 2.40
CA ASP A 133 1.49 -8.16 2.34
C ASP A 133 2.81 -8.47 3.07
N ARG A 134 3.51 -7.46 3.60
CA ARG A 134 4.75 -7.64 4.35
C ARG A 134 4.56 -7.33 5.84
N LEU A 135 5.39 -7.97 6.68
CA LEU A 135 5.41 -7.68 8.12
C LEU A 135 5.78 -6.22 8.43
N THR A 136 6.48 -5.55 7.52
CA THR A 136 6.78 -4.11 7.60
C THR A 136 5.52 -3.25 7.58
N ASP A 137 4.45 -3.68 6.90
CA ASP A 137 3.18 -2.94 6.90
C ASP A 137 2.43 -3.11 8.22
N ILE A 138 2.53 -4.30 8.82
CA ILE A 138 1.92 -4.60 10.11
C ILE A 138 2.65 -3.85 11.24
N GLU A 139 3.98 -3.79 11.19
CA GLU A 139 4.74 -2.98 12.13
C GLU A 139 4.54 -1.47 11.88
N LEU A 140 4.35 -1.02 10.62
CA LEU A 140 3.94 0.35 10.33
C LEU A 140 2.58 0.67 10.97
N ALA A 141 1.60 -0.22 10.87
CA ALA A 141 0.30 -0.06 11.50
C ALA A 141 0.43 0.18 13.00
N LYS A 142 1.23 -0.66 13.66
CA LYS A 142 1.53 -0.52 15.08
C LYS A 142 2.22 0.80 15.40
N ASN A 143 3.20 1.23 14.60
CA ASN A 143 3.92 2.48 14.80
C ASN A 143 3.03 3.72 14.59
N LEU A 144 1.99 3.62 13.76
CA LEU A 144 0.95 4.64 13.59
C LEU A 144 -0.10 4.59 14.72
N GLY A 145 -0.19 3.52 15.49
CA GLY A 145 -1.35 3.28 16.37
C GLY A 145 -2.63 2.92 15.61
N ALA A 146 -2.48 2.43 14.38
CA ALA A 146 -3.54 1.94 13.52
C ALA A 146 -3.65 0.40 13.57
N LYS A 147 -4.69 -0.13 12.94
CA LYS A 147 -4.92 -1.58 12.81
C LYS A 147 -4.21 -2.13 11.56
N GLY A 148 -3.59 -3.30 11.65
CA GLY A 148 -2.96 -3.95 10.49
C GLY A 148 -3.88 -4.99 9.85
N ILE A 149 -3.96 -5.01 8.53
CA ILE A 149 -4.55 -6.08 7.73
C ILE A 149 -3.43 -6.68 6.88
N TYR A 150 -3.07 -7.92 7.21
CA TYR A 150 -2.05 -8.68 6.49
C TYR A 150 -2.68 -9.45 5.33
N ILE A 151 -2.25 -9.19 4.11
CA ILE A 151 -2.64 -9.95 2.93
C ILE A 151 -1.70 -11.14 2.80
N ASN A 152 -2.20 -12.36 3.02
CA ASN A 152 -1.44 -13.56 2.75
C ASN A 152 -1.64 -14.00 1.30
N ASN A 153 -0.64 -13.74 0.45
CA ASN A 153 -0.64 -14.12 -0.96
C ASN A 153 -0.32 -15.62 -1.20
N ASN A 154 0.09 -16.36 -0.16
CA ASN A 154 0.39 -17.80 -0.24
C ASN A 154 -0.78 -18.62 0.31
N THR A 155 -1.84 -18.76 -0.49
CA THR A 155 -3.07 -19.47 -0.11
C THR A 155 -3.02 -20.99 -0.25
N ASP A 156 -1.89 -21.56 -0.70
CA ASP A 156 -1.76 -23.03 -0.89
C ASP A 156 -1.47 -23.82 0.39
N LEU A 157 -1.29 -23.13 1.52
CA LEU A 157 -1.14 -23.78 2.83
C LEU A 157 -2.47 -24.46 3.23
N GLY A 158 -2.56 -25.77 3.02
CA GLY A 158 -3.71 -26.61 3.38
C GLY A 158 -4.51 -27.16 2.19
N ASN A 159 -4.17 -26.83 0.94
CA ASN A 159 -4.86 -27.38 -0.23
C ASN A 159 -4.71 -28.91 -0.34
N ASP A 160 -3.61 -29.47 0.17
CA ASP A 160 -3.39 -30.92 0.24
C ASP A 160 -4.26 -31.60 1.31
N GLU A 161 -4.73 -30.86 2.33
CA GLU A 161 -5.60 -31.42 3.38
C GLU A 161 -7.02 -31.70 2.87
N LEU A 162 -7.45 -31.03 1.79
CA LEU A 162 -8.75 -31.26 1.13
C LEU A 162 -8.70 -32.41 0.11
N ASN A 163 -7.52 -32.73 -0.45
CA ASN A 163 -7.35 -33.79 -1.45
C ASN A 163 -7.01 -35.16 -0.83
N ALA A 164 -6.61 -35.22 0.45
CA ALA A 164 -6.29 -36.48 1.13
C ALA A 164 -7.53 -37.32 1.52
N GLY A 165 -8.74 -36.87 1.19
CA GLY A 165 -10.02 -37.50 1.53
C GLY A 165 -10.85 -38.04 0.35
N MET A 166 -10.32 -38.04 -0.88
CA MET A 166 -10.97 -38.64 -2.06
C MET A 166 -10.27 -39.90 -2.55
#